data_AF-A0A7W0V0N8-F1
#
_entry.id   AF-A0A7W0V0N8-F1
#
_cell.length_a   1.000
_cell.length_b   1.000
_cell.length_c   1.000
_cell.angle_alpha   90.00
_cell.angle_beta   90.00
_cell.angle_gamma   90.00
#
_symmetry.space_group_name_H-M   'P 1'
#
loop_
_entity.id
_entity.type
_entity.pdbx_description
1 polymer ?
#
loop_
_entity_poly.entity_id
_entity_poly.type
_entity_poly.pdbx_seq_one_letter_code
_entity_poly.pdbx_strand_id
1 'polypeptide(L)'
;MLKTFNLRLKLGLRQRMRNTLIALFLTFLLLSASVRPSSMKDAHPLPTTVAEGAKLIVVYEDQRFFEGPCWDPVTGKLYFTAFAKDNQQILRLDAPGKVSVWMDQTKGINGTQLSRQGRMLGAQA
;
A
#
# COMPACT_ATOMS: atom_id res chain seq x y z
N MET A 1 45.61 8.02 54.84
CA MET A 1 44.20 7.59 55.03
C MET A 1 43.16 8.54 54.42
N LEU A 2 43.44 9.84 54.22
CA LEU A 2 42.46 10.81 53.68
C LEU A 2 42.18 10.73 52.16
N LYS A 3 43.15 10.29 51.35
CA LYS A 3 43.02 10.23 49.88
C LYS A 3 42.03 9.17 49.38
N THR A 4 41.94 8.04 50.09
CA THR A 4 41.06 6.91 49.74
C THR A 4 39.58 7.19 50.05
N PHE A 5 39.28 7.99 51.07
CA PHE A 5 37.91 8.40 51.41
C PHE A 5 37.32 9.36 50.36
N ASN A 6 38.10 10.36 49.92
CA ASN A 6 37.70 11.30 48.87
C ASN A 6 37.46 10.63 47.50
N LEU A 7 38.20 9.57 47.20
CA LEU A 7 38.01 8.82 45.94
C LEU A 7 36.69 8.03 45.96
N ARG A 8 36.34 7.38 47.07
CA ARG A 8 35.07 6.64 47.22
C ARG A 8 33.85 7.56 47.15
N LEU A 9 33.91 8.76 47.74
CA LEU A 9 32.82 9.74 47.64
C LEU A 9 32.61 10.23 46.20
N LYS A 10 33.71 10.54 45.48
CA LYS A 10 33.65 10.99 44.08
C LYS A 10 33.13 9.90 43.13
N LEU A 11 33.48 8.63 43.35
CA LEU A 11 32.93 7.52 42.58
C LEU A 11 31.43 7.32 42.87
N GLY A 12 31.00 7.41 44.13
CA GLY A 12 29.59 7.30 44.50
C GLY A 12 28.72 8.41 43.89
N LEU A 13 29.22 9.64 43.86
CA LEU A 13 28.51 10.78 43.26
C LEU A 13 28.40 10.66 41.73
N ARG A 14 29.48 10.21 41.06
CA ARG A 14 29.49 9.92 39.61
C ARG A 14 28.52 8.80 39.26
N GLN A 15 28.46 7.74 40.08
CA GLN A 15 27.52 6.64 39.87
C GLN A 15 26.07 7.08 40.02
N ARG A 16 25.75 7.92 41.02
CA ARG A 16 24.40 8.48 41.20
C ARG A 16 23.99 9.35 40.03
N MET A 17 24.84 10.27 39.56
CA MET A 17 24.54 11.10 38.39
C MET A 17 24.33 10.26 37.12
N ARG A 18 25.15 9.23 36.90
CA ARG A 18 24.99 8.30 35.77
C ARG A 18 23.63 7.59 35.81
N ASN A 19 23.21 7.10 36.97
CA ASN A 19 21.93 6.43 37.13
C ASN A 19 20.74 7.39 36.91
N THR A 20 20.84 8.64 37.39
CA THR A 20 19.80 9.66 37.15
C THR A 20 19.67 10.01 35.67
N LEU A 21 20.78 10.16 34.96
CA LEU A 21 20.78 10.45 33.52
C LEU A 21 20.18 9.29 32.71
N ILE A 22 20.49 8.05 33.07
CA ILE A 22 19.90 6.86 32.44
C ILE A 22 18.38 6.83 32.71
N ALA A 23 17.93 7.11 33.93
CA ALA A 23 16.51 7.12 34.27
C ALA A 23 15.75 8.22 33.49
N LEU A 24 16.33 9.42 33.36
CA LEU A 24 15.74 10.51 32.56
C LEU A 24 15.66 10.14 31.08
N PHE A 25 16.72 9.53 30.53
CA PHE A 25 16.74 9.09 29.14
C PHE A 25 15.71 7.99 28.86
N LEU A 26 15.56 7.01 29.76
CA LEU A 26 14.56 5.96 29.64
C LEU A 26 13.13 6.50 29.77
N THR A 27 12.92 7.48 30.65
CA THR A 27 11.62 8.15 30.80
C THR A 27 11.25 8.92 29.54
N PHE A 28 12.22 9.62 28.94
CA PHE A 28 12.03 10.33 27.67
C PHE A 28 11.71 9.38 26.50
N LEU A 29 12.36 8.22 26.44
CA LEU A 29 12.07 7.15 25.47
C LEU A 29 10.66 6.56 25.64
N LEU A 30 10.19 6.39 26.88
CA LEU A 30 8.84 5.90 27.15
C LEU A 30 7.76 6.93 26.79
N LEU A 31 8.00 8.23 27.00
CA LEU A 31 7.04 9.28 26.64
C LEU A 31 6.93 9.49 25.11
N SER A 32 8.03 9.35 24.38
CA SER A 32 8.04 9.56 22.92
C SER A 32 7.35 8.44 22.13
N ALA A 33 7.11 7.27 22.73
CA ALA A 33 6.37 6.17 22.10
C ALA A 33 4.84 6.43 21.99
N SER A 34 4.31 7.47 22.64
CA SER A 34 2.86 7.73 22.70
C SER A 34 2.37 8.77 21.68
N VAL A 35 3.28 9.47 20.99
CA VAL A 35 2.89 10.42 19.95
C VAL A 35 2.70 9.66 18.65
N ARG A 36 1.50 9.11 18.45
CA ARG A 36 1.07 8.65 17.13
C ARG A 36 0.87 9.89 16.27
N PRO A 37 1.59 10.06 15.14
CA PRO A 37 1.22 11.09 14.19
C PRO A 37 -0.22 10.83 13.76
N SER A 38 -1.13 11.76 14.09
CA SER A 38 -2.44 11.79 13.49
C SER A 38 -2.23 12.15 12.03
N SER A 39 -2.08 11.12 11.19
CA SER A 39 -2.28 11.26 9.75
C SER A 39 -3.73 11.68 9.56
N MET A 40 -3.95 13.00 9.56
CA MET A 40 -5.12 13.57 8.91
C MET A 40 -4.95 13.25 7.43
N LYS A 41 -5.42 12.07 7.03
CA LYS A 41 -5.83 11.85 5.66
C LYS A 41 -6.90 12.89 5.38
N ASP A 42 -6.79 13.58 4.26
CA ASP A 42 -7.89 14.33 3.66
C ASP A 42 -9.07 13.36 3.45
N ALA A 43 -9.85 13.16 4.51
CA ALA A 43 -10.98 12.25 4.53
C ALA A 43 -12.16 13.00 3.94
N HIS A 44 -12.15 13.16 2.63
CA HIS A 44 -13.38 13.46 1.91
C HIS A 44 -14.41 12.39 2.30
N PRO A 45 -15.64 12.77 2.66
CA PRO A 45 -16.67 11.80 2.96
C PRO A 45 -16.86 10.89 1.75
N LEU A 46 -17.00 9.59 2.00
CA LEU A 46 -17.31 8.65 0.93
C LEU A 46 -18.63 9.05 0.27
N PRO A 47 -18.74 9.01 -1.06
CA PRO A 47 -20.02 9.19 -1.73
C PRO A 47 -21.07 8.19 -1.22
N THR A 48 -22.34 8.59 -1.20
CA THR A 48 -23.46 7.71 -0.79
C THR A 48 -23.63 6.48 -1.67
N THR A 49 -22.97 6.44 -2.83
CA THR A 49 -22.92 5.28 -3.73
C THR A 49 -21.97 4.17 -3.24
N VAL A 50 -21.11 4.45 -2.25
CA VAL A 50 -20.24 3.45 -1.66
C VAL A 50 -21.02 2.67 -0.60
N ALA A 51 -21.08 1.34 -0.75
CA ALA A 51 -21.76 0.48 0.21
C ALA A 51 -21.15 0.60 1.62
N GLU A 52 -21.99 0.47 2.65
CA GLU A 52 -21.55 0.52 4.04
C GLU A 52 -20.47 -0.55 4.31
N GLY A 53 -19.37 -0.14 4.95
CA GLY A 53 -18.27 -1.03 5.27
C GLY A 53 -17.41 -1.47 4.07
N ALA A 54 -17.64 -0.94 2.87
CA ALA A 54 -16.81 -1.24 1.71
C ALA A 54 -15.34 -0.85 1.97
N LYS A 55 -14.43 -1.73 1.56
CA LYS A 55 -12.98 -1.53 1.67
C LYS A 55 -12.36 -1.70 0.30
N LEU A 56 -11.47 -0.77 -0.06
CA LEU A 56 -10.62 -0.94 -1.23
C LEU A 56 -9.66 -2.11 -0.97
N ILE A 57 -9.63 -3.07 -1.88
CA ILE A 57 -8.72 -4.22 -1.85
C ILE A 57 -7.99 -4.34 -3.17
N VAL A 58 -6.75 -4.83 -3.12
CA VAL A 58 -5.99 -5.20 -4.31
C VAL A 58 -6.38 -6.63 -4.70
N VAL A 59 -6.95 -6.80 -5.89
CA VAL A 59 -7.35 -8.13 -6.41
C VAL A 59 -6.31 -8.73 -7.36
N TYR A 60 -5.46 -7.89 -7.96
CA TYR A 60 -4.34 -8.28 -8.79
C TYR A 60 -3.39 -7.08 -8.92
N GLU A 61 -2.08 -7.33 -8.95
CA GLU A 61 -1.04 -6.34 -9.16
C GLU A 61 0.12 -6.93 -9.98
N ASP A 62 0.78 -6.10 -10.77
CA ASP A 62 1.98 -6.40 -11.55
C ASP A 62 2.63 -5.05 -11.96
N GLN A 63 3.84 -5.07 -12.49
CA GLN A 63 4.61 -3.89 -12.91
C GLN A 63 4.09 -3.23 -14.19
N ARG A 64 3.25 -3.91 -14.97
CA ARG A 64 2.62 -3.38 -16.18
C ARG A 64 1.60 -2.29 -15.86
N PHE A 65 1.39 -1.37 -16.80
CA PHE A 65 0.38 -0.34 -16.67
C PHE A 65 -0.99 -0.88 -17.10
N PHE A 66 -2.01 -0.72 -16.25
CA PHE A 66 -3.36 -1.24 -16.50
C PHE A 66 -4.35 -0.14 -16.86
N GLU A 67 -5.21 -0.42 -17.83
CA GLU A 67 -6.25 0.49 -18.30
C GLU A 67 -7.50 -0.26 -18.80
N GLY A 68 -8.57 0.49 -19.05
CA GLY A 68 -9.74 0.02 -19.78
C GLY A 68 -10.41 -1.25 -19.21
N PRO A 69 -10.77 -1.29 -17.91
CA PRO A 69 -11.49 -2.43 -17.35
C PRO A 69 -12.87 -2.59 -17.99
N CYS A 70 -13.22 -3.82 -18.34
CA CYS A 70 -14.50 -4.17 -18.96
C CYS A 70 -15.09 -5.42 -18.29
N TRP A 71 -16.27 -5.26 -17.67
CA TRP A 71 -16.99 -6.35 -17.02
C TRP A 71 -17.93 -7.06 -18.01
N ASP A 72 -17.82 -8.38 -18.10
CA ASP A 72 -18.77 -9.24 -18.78
C ASP A 72 -19.75 -9.85 -17.76
N PRO A 73 -21.00 -9.36 -17.70
CA PRO A 73 -21.99 -9.88 -16.75
C PRO A 73 -22.48 -11.29 -17.10
N VAL A 74 -22.31 -11.75 -18.35
CA VAL A 74 -22.76 -13.08 -18.77
C VAL A 74 -21.80 -14.16 -18.27
N THR A 75 -20.50 -13.91 -18.39
CA THR A 75 -19.47 -14.88 -17.96
C THR A 75 -18.93 -14.61 -16.55
N GLY A 76 -19.23 -13.45 -15.97
CA GLY A 76 -18.70 -13.03 -14.69
C GLY A 76 -17.19 -12.78 -14.74
N LYS A 77 -16.69 -12.26 -15.86
CA LYS A 77 -15.25 -12.04 -16.10
C LYS A 77 -14.95 -10.56 -16.26
N LEU A 78 -13.83 -10.15 -15.65
CA LEU A 78 -13.26 -8.83 -15.82
C LEU A 78 -12.09 -8.92 -16.80
N TYR A 79 -12.15 -8.12 -17.85
CA TYR A 79 -11.07 -7.92 -18.81
C TYR A 79 -10.44 -6.56 -18.60
N PHE A 80 -9.15 -6.41 -18.88
CA PHE A 80 -8.46 -5.12 -18.80
C PHE A 80 -7.20 -5.16 -19.66
N THR A 81 -6.76 -4.00 -20.12
CA THR A 81 -5.53 -3.88 -20.90
C THR A 81 -4.32 -3.81 -19.99
N ALA A 82 -3.20 -4.38 -20.45
CA ALA A 82 -1.92 -4.36 -19.76
C ALA A 82 -0.81 -3.96 -20.75
N PHE A 83 -0.14 -2.86 -20.44
CA PHE A 83 0.93 -2.28 -21.23
C PHE A 83 2.27 -2.59 -20.58
N ALA A 84 3.11 -3.33 -21.30
CA ALA A 84 4.54 -3.50 -21.03
C ALA A 84 5.35 -2.72 -22.07
N LYS A 85 6.67 -2.60 -21.83
CA LYS A 85 7.59 -1.88 -22.73
C LYS A 85 7.51 -2.38 -24.17
N ASP A 86 7.48 -3.70 -24.36
CA ASP A 86 7.60 -4.34 -25.68
C ASP A 86 6.36 -5.18 -26.06
N ASN A 87 5.28 -5.10 -25.27
CA ASN A 87 4.05 -5.84 -25.54
C ASN A 87 2.82 -5.15 -24.92
N GLN A 88 1.67 -5.28 -25.58
CA GLN A 88 0.37 -4.90 -25.03
C GLN A 88 -0.59 -6.08 -25.14
N GLN A 89 -1.34 -6.31 -24.08
CA GLN A 89 -2.22 -7.45 -23.93
C GLN A 89 -3.58 -7.02 -23.41
N ILE A 90 -4.60 -7.82 -23.67
CA ILE A 90 -5.83 -7.83 -22.87
C ILE A 90 -5.75 -9.05 -21.97
N LEU A 91 -5.83 -8.80 -20.66
CA LEU A 91 -5.86 -9.82 -19.62
C LEU A 91 -7.30 -10.07 -19.20
N ARG A 92 -7.55 -11.28 -18.70
CA ARG A 92 -8.79 -11.68 -18.03
C ARG A 92 -8.49 -12.09 -16.60
N LEU A 93 -9.19 -11.51 -15.63
CA LEU A 93 -9.15 -11.95 -14.24
C LEU A 93 -9.94 -13.25 -14.10
N ASP A 94 -9.24 -14.35 -13.84
CA ASP A 94 -9.87 -15.66 -13.63
C ASP A 94 -10.32 -15.85 -12.18
N ALA A 95 -9.51 -15.33 -11.24
CA ALA A 95 -9.73 -15.30 -9.80
C ALA A 95 -8.81 -14.22 -9.16
N PRO A 96 -9.00 -13.83 -7.89
CA PRO A 96 -8.06 -12.95 -7.19
C PRO A 96 -6.62 -13.49 -7.29
N GLY A 97 -5.68 -12.63 -7.68
CA GLY A 97 -4.28 -12.98 -7.90
C GLY A 97 -3.99 -13.79 -9.18
N LYS A 98 -5.01 -14.15 -9.96
CA LYS A 98 -4.86 -15.00 -11.15
C LYS A 98 -5.47 -14.37 -12.40
N VAL A 99 -4.62 -14.10 -13.37
CA VAL A 99 -5.00 -13.62 -14.69
C VAL A 99 -4.52 -14.56 -15.79
N SER A 100 -5.23 -14.57 -16.91
CA SER A 100 -4.79 -15.20 -18.16
C SER A 100 -4.70 -14.15 -19.26
N VAL A 101 -3.80 -14.34 -20.23
CA VAL A 101 -3.78 -13.54 -21.46
C VAL A 101 -4.98 -13.97 -22.31
N TRP A 102 -5.89 -13.04 -22.57
CA TRP A 102 -7.05 -13.27 -23.44
C TRP A 102 -6.75 -12.89 -24.89
N MET A 103 -5.99 -11.81 -25.09
CA MET A 103 -5.47 -11.41 -26.39
C MET A 103 -4.06 -10.85 -26.22
N ASP A 104 -3.14 -11.29 -27.07
CA ASP A 104 -1.74 -10.89 -27.05
C ASP A 104 -1.43 -9.96 -28.24
N GLN A 105 -0.32 -9.22 -28.16
CA GLN A 105 0.18 -8.36 -29.25
C GLN A 105 -0.93 -7.43 -29.78
N THR A 106 -1.66 -6.78 -28.88
CA THR A 106 -2.86 -6.00 -29.22
C THR A 106 -2.54 -4.72 -29.99
N LYS A 107 -1.25 -4.39 -30.17
CA LYS A 107 -0.76 -3.23 -30.92
C LYS A 107 -1.46 -1.94 -30.48
N GLY A 108 -1.52 -1.70 -29.17
CA GLY A 108 -2.04 -0.44 -28.62
C GLY A 108 -3.55 -0.36 -28.37
N ILE A 109 -4.30 -1.48 -28.35
CA ILE A 109 -5.67 -1.43 -27.81
C ILE A 109 -5.64 -0.96 -26.36
N ASN A 110 -6.45 0.07 -26.03
CA ASN A 110 -6.57 0.64 -24.69
C ASN A 110 -8.02 0.50 -24.16
N GLY A 111 -8.89 1.47 -24.43
CA GLY A 111 -10.29 1.41 -23.98
C GLY A 111 -11.01 0.20 -24.57
N THR A 112 -11.70 -0.57 -23.73
CA THR A 112 -12.50 -1.73 -24.15
C THR A 112 -13.95 -1.62 -23.67
N GLN A 113 -14.88 -2.16 -24.44
CA GLN A 113 -16.29 -2.26 -24.06
C GLN A 113 -16.96 -3.45 -24.75
N LEU A 114 -17.97 -4.06 -24.12
CA LEU A 114 -18.80 -5.05 -24.78
C LEU A 114 -19.88 -4.40 -25.65
N SER A 115 -20.01 -4.89 -26.88
CA SER A 115 -21.17 -4.62 -27.73
C SER A 115 -22.44 -5.24 -27.14
N ARG A 116 -23.61 -4.85 -27.67
CA ARG A 116 -24.91 -5.43 -27.28
C ARG A 116 -25.02 -6.94 -27.50
N GLN A 117 -24.16 -7.52 -28.35
CA GLN A 117 -24.08 -8.95 -28.62
C GLN A 117 -22.98 -9.64 -27.81
N GLY A 118 -22.36 -8.97 -26.84
CA GLY A 118 -21.30 -9.53 -26.00
C GLY A 118 -19.94 -9.66 -26.68
N ARG A 119 -19.75 -9.12 -27.90
CA ARG A 119 -18.43 -9.04 -28.54
C ARG A 119 -17.66 -7.84 -28.02
N MET A 120 -16.38 -7.99 -27.72
CA MET A 120 -15.52 -6.88 -27.27
C MET A 120 -15.19 -5.93 -28.43
N LEU A 121 -15.31 -4.63 -28.15
CA LEU A 121 -14.85 -3.52 -28.96
C LEU A 121 -13.62 -2.93 -28.29
N GLY A 122 -12.55 -2.68 -29.05
CA GLY A 122 -11.32 -2.06 -28.56
C GLY A 122 -11.01 -0.78 -29.33
N ALA A 123 -10.65 0.29 -28.61
CA ALA A 123 -10.11 1.50 -29.21
C ALA A 123 -8.61 1.32 -29.43
N GLN A 124 -8.15 1.51 -30.66
CA GLN A 124 -6.77 1.35 -31.09
C GLN A 124 -6.35 2.57 -31.92
N ALA A 125 -5.15 3.07 -31.68
CA ALA A 125 -4.56 4.21 -32.38
C ALA A 125 -3.22 3.82 -33.00
#